data_AF-A0A524IST9-F1
#
_entry.id   AF-A0A524IST9-F1
#
_cell.length_a   1.000
_cell.length_b   1.000
_cell.length_c   1.000
_cell.angle_alpha   90.00
_cell.angle_beta   90.00
_cell.angle_gamma   90.00
#
_symmetry.space_group_name_H-M   'P 1'
#
loop_
_entity.id
_entity.type
_entity.pdbx_description
1 polymer ?
#
loop_
_entity_poly.entity_id
_entity_poly.type
_entity_poly.pdbx_seq_one_letter_code
_entity_poly.pdbx_strand_id
1 'polypeptide(L)'
;GRPIMQRVGDFRLGKRSKASTFNNDLYDFKPTLASCTPGDVSLAMPAKILRSVWRSLKYLDTIVPGVLHPSTIMYYPEIKLYANRPVFSDAYFQTVPDVYMIGDGAGTSRGITAAWASGVRAARGILGLGDLI
;
A
#
# COMPACT_ATOMS: atom_id res chain seq x y z
N GLY A 1 -9.09 -12.34 7.91
CA GLY A 1 -7.94 -13.27 8.07
C GLY A 1 -6.69 -12.48 8.41
N ARG A 2 -5.63 -13.12 8.93
CA ARG A 2 -4.33 -12.48 9.18
C ARG A 2 -3.53 -12.39 7.87
N PRO A 3 -2.78 -11.31 7.60
CA PRO A 3 -1.89 -11.23 6.44
C PRO A 3 -0.86 -12.35 6.43
N ILE A 4 -0.47 -12.81 5.25
CA ILE A 4 0.61 -13.77 5.03
C ILE A 4 1.95 -13.04 5.12
N MET A 5 2.94 -13.69 5.71
CA MET A 5 4.35 -13.30 5.58
C MET A 5 5.20 -14.44 5.03
N GLN A 6 6.20 -14.10 4.22
CA GLN A 6 7.15 -15.06 3.67
C GLN A 6 8.54 -14.44 3.55
N ARG A 7 9.58 -15.17 3.96
CA ARG A 7 10.98 -14.77 3.73
C ARG A 7 11.30 -14.83 2.24
N VAL A 8 12.06 -13.87 1.73
CA VAL A 8 12.53 -13.85 0.34
C VAL A 8 13.33 -15.11 0.02
N GLY A 9 14.15 -15.61 0.97
CA GLY A 9 14.89 -16.86 0.80
C GLY A 9 13.98 -18.05 0.54
N ASP A 10 12.93 -18.21 1.34
CA ASP A 10 11.95 -19.29 1.17
C ASP A 10 11.20 -19.16 -0.17
N PHE A 11 10.79 -17.94 -0.51
CA PHE A 11 10.13 -17.65 -1.79
C PHE A 11 11.00 -18.04 -2.99
N ARG A 12 12.30 -17.70 -2.96
CA ARG A 12 13.26 -18.08 -4.01
C ARG A 12 13.42 -19.58 -4.16
N LEU A 13 13.28 -20.33 -3.06
CA LEU A 13 13.36 -21.79 -3.04
C LEU A 13 12.02 -22.46 -3.38
N GLY A 14 10.96 -21.69 -3.67
CA GLY A 14 9.61 -22.22 -3.89
C GLY A 14 9.02 -22.89 -2.65
N LYS A 15 9.44 -22.46 -1.45
CA LYS A 15 9.01 -23.01 -0.17
C LYS A 15 8.14 -22.02 0.58
N ARG A 16 7.15 -22.56 1.30
CA ARG A 16 6.39 -21.83 2.31
C ARG A 16 7.29 -21.50 3.51
N SER A 17 7.17 -20.29 4.05
CA SER A 17 7.73 -19.97 5.38
C SER A 17 6.88 -20.58 6.49
N LYS A 18 7.53 -21.08 7.54
CA LYS A 18 6.88 -21.64 8.74
C LYS A 18 7.21 -20.77 9.94
N ALA A 19 6.45 -20.90 11.04
CA ALA A 19 6.78 -20.20 12.28
C ALA A 19 8.20 -20.52 12.75
N SER A 20 8.62 -21.78 12.62
CA SER A 20 9.98 -22.23 12.92
C SER A 20 11.05 -21.63 12.00
N THR A 21 10.68 -21.12 10.81
CA THR A 21 11.62 -20.42 9.93
C THR A 21 12.02 -19.08 10.56
N PHE A 22 11.09 -18.39 11.24
CA PHE A 22 11.35 -17.10 11.90
C PHE A 22 11.95 -17.31 13.29
N ASN A 23 13.17 -17.82 13.33
CA ASN A 23 13.94 -18.07 14.55
C ASN A 23 15.17 -17.14 14.59
N ASN A 24 15.89 -17.11 15.72
CA ASN A 24 17.09 -16.29 15.96
C ASN A 24 18.35 -16.80 15.21
N ASP A 25 18.21 -17.31 13.97
CA ASP A 25 19.34 -17.70 13.14
C ASP A 25 20.09 -16.48 12.59
N LEU A 26 21.20 -16.73 11.88
CA LEU A 26 21.99 -15.71 11.17
C LEU A 26 21.17 -14.85 10.19
N TYR A 27 19.94 -15.26 9.89
CA TYR A 27 19.04 -14.62 8.93
C TYR A 27 17.80 -14.03 9.62
N ASP A 28 17.84 -13.74 10.92
CA ASP A 28 16.67 -13.27 11.66
C ASP A 28 16.38 -11.78 11.48
N PHE A 29 15.46 -11.47 10.58
CA PHE A 29 14.73 -10.21 10.64
C PHE A 29 13.44 -10.44 11.44
N LYS A 30 13.35 -9.79 12.59
CA LYS A 30 12.14 -9.84 13.42
C LYS A 30 10.93 -9.31 12.64
N PRO A 31 9.83 -10.07 12.51
CA PRO A 31 8.63 -9.57 11.88
C PRO A 31 8.10 -8.32 12.60
N THR A 32 7.81 -7.27 11.83
CA THR A 32 7.33 -5.99 12.36
C THR A 32 5.80 -5.98 12.52
N LEU A 33 5.10 -6.74 11.70
CA LEU A 33 3.66 -6.94 11.82
C LEU A 33 3.39 -8.19 12.67
N ALA A 34 3.13 -8.05 13.97
CA ALA A 34 2.92 -9.20 14.86
C ALA A 34 1.72 -10.09 14.46
N SER A 35 0.70 -9.50 13.83
CA SER A 35 -0.55 -10.18 13.48
C SER A 35 -0.54 -10.83 12.09
N CYS A 36 0.58 -11.43 11.68
CA CYS A 36 0.71 -12.12 10.40
C CYS A 36 0.81 -13.65 10.56
N THR A 37 0.70 -14.38 9.45
CA THR A 37 0.79 -15.84 9.39
C THR A 37 1.90 -16.24 8.42
N PRO A 38 2.91 -17.01 8.85
CA PRO A 38 3.89 -17.62 7.94
C PRO A 38 3.20 -18.40 6.83
N GLY A 39 3.59 -18.16 5.58
CA GLY A 39 2.92 -18.79 4.45
C GLY A 39 3.68 -18.72 3.14
N ASP A 40 2.92 -18.89 2.07
CA ASP A 40 3.37 -18.75 0.70
C ASP A 40 2.50 -17.71 0.02
N VAL A 41 3.08 -16.55 -0.32
CA VAL A 41 2.35 -15.43 -0.92
C VAL A 41 1.84 -15.77 -2.32
N SER A 42 2.44 -16.76 -2.99
CA SER A 42 2.01 -17.19 -4.33
C SER A 42 0.65 -17.89 -4.35
N LEU A 43 0.21 -18.42 -3.20
CA LEU A 43 -1.11 -19.04 -3.06
C LEU A 43 -2.24 -18.01 -2.99
N ALA A 44 -1.94 -16.76 -2.64
CA ALA A 44 -2.93 -15.70 -2.46
C ALA A 44 -2.85 -14.62 -3.54
N MET A 45 -1.68 -14.39 -4.14
CA MET A 45 -1.47 -13.34 -5.12
C MET A 45 -1.69 -13.85 -6.56
N PRO A 46 -2.44 -13.13 -7.41
CA PRO A 46 -2.56 -13.47 -8.82
C PRO A 46 -1.18 -13.56 -9.49
N ALA A 47 -0.92 -14.67 -10.19
CA ALA A 47 0.42 -15.00 -10.70
C ALA A 47 1.03 -13.91 -11.60
N LYS A 48 0.20 -13.19 -12.37
CA LYS A 48 0.66 -12.05 -13.20
C LYS A 48 1.22 -10.91 -12.35
N ILE A 49 0.53 -10.55 -11.26
CA ILE A 49 0.94 -9.48 -10.35
C ILE A 49 2.23 -9.91 -9.62
N LEU A 50 2.27 -11.14 -9.10
CA LEU A 50 3.44 -11.67 -8.42
C LEU A 50 4.69 -11.62 -9.29
N ARG A 51 4.59 -12.06 -10.56
CA ARG A 51 5.72 -11.99 -11.49
C ARG A 51 6.20 -10.56 -11.74
N SER A 52 5.27 -9.62 -11.89
CA SER A 52 5.62 -8.20 -12.06
C SER A 52 6.31 -7.63 -10.82
N VAL A 53 5.74 -7.84 -9.62
CA VAL A 53 6.34 -7.39 -8.36
C VAL A 53 7.73 -8.01 -8.17
N TRP A 54 7.86 -9.31 -8.39
CA TRP A 54 9.14 -10.01 -8.26
C TRP A 54 10.20 -9.48 -9.24
N ARG A 55 9.82 -9.21 -10.49
CA ARG A 55 10.71 -8.59 -11.48
C ARG A 55 11.14 -7.19 -11.04
N SER A 56 10.19 -6.37 -10.57
CA SER A 56 10.50 -5.02 -10.07
C SER A 56 11.43 -5.05 -8.84
N LEU A 57 11.22 -5.98 -7.91
CA LEU A 57 12.12 -6.14 -6.75
C LEU A 57 13.53 -6.54 -7.17
N LYS A 58 13.69 -7.39 -8.20
CA LYS A 58 15.02 -7.72 -8.75
C LYS A 58 15.70 -6.49 -9.34
N TYR A 59 14.98 -5.65 -10.08
CA TYR A 59 15.55 -4.39 -10.56
C TYR A 59 15.90 -3.46 -9.40
N LEU A 60 15.04 -3.35 -8.40
CA LEU A 60 15.30 -2.53 -7.23
C LEU A 60 16.56 -3.00 -6.46
N ASP A 61 16.79 -4.30 -6.35
CA ASP A 61 17.99 -4.86 -5.71
C ASP A 61 19.29 -4.48 -6.46
N THR A 62 19.22 -4.18 -7.76
CA THR A 62 20.39 -3.64 -8.50
C THR A 62 20.70 -2.18 -8.17
N ILE A 63 19.71 -1.43 -7.69
CA ILE A 63 19.83 -0.01 -7.31
C ILE A 63 20.13 0.12 -5.81
N VAL A 64 19.49 -0.72 -5.00
CA VAL A 64 19.62 -0.78 -3.54
C VAL A 64 19.99 -2.21 -3.17
N PRO A 65 21.28 -2.55 -3.15
CA PRO A 65 21.74 -3.91 -2.85
C PRO A 65 21.28 -4.38 -1.48
N GLY A 66 20.73 -5.60 -1.42
CA GLY A 66 20.30 -6.23 -0.17
C GLY A 66 18.79 -6.16 0.08
N VAL A 67 18.02 -5.49 -0.78
CA VAL A 67 16.55 -5.53 -0.75
C VAL A 67 16.04 -6.97 -0.82
N LEU A 68 16.67 -7.81 -1.66
CA LEU A 68 16.33 -9.23 -1.79
C LEU A 68 17.19 -10.17 -0.95
N HIS A 69 17.75 -9.67 0.17
CA HIS A 69 18.41 -10.52 1.16
C HIS A 69 17.48 -11.67 1.59
N PRO A 70 17.97 -12.91 1.80
CA PRO A 70 17.14 -14.05 2.17
C PRO A 70 16.24 -13.81 3.41
N SER A 71 16.69 -12.97 4.34
CA SER A 71 15.96 -12.58 5.55
C SER A 71 14.83 -11.57 5.33
N THR A 72 14.83 -10.85 4.20
CA THR A 72 13.78 -9.86 3.91
C THR A 72 12.42 -10.53 3.95
N ILE A 73 11.46 -9.90 4.60
CA ILE A 73 10.10 -10.44 4.79
C ILE A 73 9.13 -9.71 3.86
N MET A 74 8.44 -10.47 3.03
CA MET A 74 7.32 -9.98 2.24
C MET A 74 6.02 -10.21 2.99
N TYR A 75 5.22 -9.15 3.14
CA TYR A 75 3.88 -9.21 3.72
C TYR A 75 2.82 -9.05 2.61
N TYR A 76 1.76 -9.86 2.66
CA TYR A 76 0.68 -9.83 1.68
C TYR A 76 -0.66 -10.22 2.32
N PRO A 77 -1.81 -9.64 1.95
CA PRO A 77 -1.95 -8.58 0.96
C PRO A 77 -1.77 -7.19 1.56
N GLU A 78 -1.20 -6.28 0.75
CA GLU A 78 -1.38 -4.84 0.96
C GLU A 78 -2.65 -4.47 0.19
N ILE A 79 -3.69 -4.08 0.92
CA ILE A 79 -4.97 -3.65 0.34
C ILE A 79 -5.34 -2.34 0.99
N LYS A 80 -5.48 -1.32 0.15
CA LYS A 80 -6.24 -0.12 0.50
C LYS A 80 -7.58 -0.25 -0.19
N LEU A 81 -8.65 -0.36 0.60
CA LEU A 81 -10.00 -0.30 0.04
C LEU A 81 -10.17 1.09 -0.57
N TYR A 82 -10.30 1.14 -1.90
CA TYR A 82 -10.31 2.40 -2.62
C TYR A 82 -11.54 3.23 -2.29
N ALA A 83 -11.33 4.53 -2.40
CA ALA A 83 -12.35 5.55 -2.44
C ALA A 83 -13.29 5.39 -3.62
N ASN A 84 -14.59 5.54 -3.36
CA ASN A 84 -15.53 5.88 -4.41
C ASN A 84 -15.07 7.21 -5.03
N ARG A 85 -15.03 7.31 -6.37
CA ARG A 85 -14.82 8.59 -7.06
C ARG A 85 -16.20 9.22 -7.26
N PRO A 86 -16.66 10.10 -6.35
CA PRO A 86 -17.92 10.79 -6.58
C PRO A 86 -17.80 11.68 -7.82
N VAL A 87 -18.94 11.97 -8.43
CA VAL A 87 -19.03 13.00 -9.46
C VAL A 87 -19.10 14.34 -8.73
N PHE A 88 -18.18 15.24 -9.06
CA PHE A 88 -18.17 16.59 -8.50
C PHE A 88 -19.01 17.52 -9.37
N SER A 89 -19.87 18.32 -8.75
CA SER A 89 -20.68 19.35 -9.41
C SER A 89 -19.89 20.63 -9.68
N ASP A 90 -18.77 20.85 -8.98
CA ASP A 90 -17.97 22.06 -9.12
C ASP A 90 -16.46 21.82 -8.95
N ALA A 91 -15.71 22.92 -9.09
CA ALA A 91 -14.27 22.94 -8.91
C ALA A 91 -13.86 22.85 -7.42
N TYR A 92 -14.77 22.95 -6.45
CA TYR A 92 -14.46 22.94 -5.03
C TYR A 92 -14.76 21.59 -4.36
N PHE A 93 -15.01 20.56 -5.16
CA PHE A 93 -15.32 19.20 -4.73
C PHE A 93 -16.70 19.04 -4.08
N GLN A 94 -17.64 19.92 -4.42
CA GLN A 94 -19.04 19.71 -4.10
C GLN A 94 -19.57 18.52 -4.91
N THR A 95 -20.42 17.70 -4.29
CA THR A 95 -21.03 16.51 -4.92
C THR A 95 -22.53 16.67 -5.08
N VAL A 96 -23.18 17.22 -4.05
CA VAL A 96 -24.54 17.75 -4.04
C VAL A 96 -24.52 19.06 -3.23
N PRO A 97 -25.55 19.93 -3.33
CA PRO A 97 -25.56 21.21 -2.62
C PRO A 97 -25.18 21.06 -1.14
N ASP A 98 -24.24 21.90 -0.69
CA ASP A 98 -23.68 21.93 0.66
C ASP A 98 -22.94 20.66 1.13
N VAL A 99 -22.68 19.69 0.24
CA VAL A 99 -21.95 18.46 0.54
C VAL A 99 -20.68 18.35 -0.30
N TYR A 100 -19.54 18.43 0.38
CA TYR A 100 -18.21 18.38 -0.21
C TYR A 100 -17.52 17.06 0.17
N MET A 101 -16.84 16.45 -0.80
CA MET A 101 -16.04 15.24 -0.56
C MET A 101 -14.58 15.50 -0.89
N ILE A 102 -13.70 15.30 0.09
CA ILE A 102 -12.26 15.61 0.02
C ILE A 102 -11.39 14.46 0.53
N GLY A 103 -10.08 14.61 0.37
CA GLY A 103 -9.09 13.64 0.82
C GLY A 103 -9.08 12.32 0.02
N ASP A 104 -8.37 11.34 0.58
CA ASP A 104 -8.12 10.07 -0.12
C ASP A 104 -9.44 9.33 -0.36
N GLY A 105 -10.38 9.40 0.61
CA GLY A 105 -11.71 8.78 0.56
C GLY A 105 -12.64 9.31 -0.53
N ALA A 106 -12.39 10.51 -1.04
CA ALA A 106 -13.09 11.10 -2.18
C ALA A 106 -12.33 10.90 -3.51
N GLY A 107 -11.16 10.26 -3.47
CA GLY A 107 -10.29 10.11 -4.63
C GLY A 107 -9.70 11.44 -5.15
N THR A 108 -9.72 12.50 -4.34
CA THR A 108 -9.13 13.82 -4.64
C THR A 108 -7.66 13.91 -4.22
N SER A 109 -7.17 12.94 -3.43
CA SER A 109 -5.77 12.85 -3.03
C SER A 109 -5.23 11.41 -3.07
N ARG A 110 -3.90 11.29 -2.88
CA ARG A 110 -3.17 10.02 -2.73
C ARG A 110 -2.08 10.12 -1.67
N GLY A 111 -2.35 10.87 -0.61
CA GLY A 111 -1.38 11.17 0.44
C GLY A 111 -1.67 12.47 1.19
N ILE A 112 -0.95 12.65 2.29
CA ILE A 112 -1.19 13.71 3.29
C ILE A 112 -1.25 15.08 2.63
N THR A 113 -0.26 15.42 1.80
CA THR A 113 -0.14 16.76 1.19
C THR A 113 -1.32 17.10 0.29
N ALA A 114 -1.73 16.17 -0.56
CA ALA A 114 -2.87 16.39 -1.45
C ALA A 114 -4.19 16.38 -0.67
N ALA A 115 -4.29 15.61 0.43
CA ALA A 115 -5.50 15.55 1.25
C ALA A 115 -5.79 16.90 1.92
N TRP A 116 -4.81 17.50 2.60
CA TRP A 116 -5.03 18.81 3.23
C TRP A 116 -5.28 19.92 2.21
N ALA A 117 -4.56 19.91 1.07
CA ALA A 117 -4.78 20.86 -0.01
C ALA A 117 -6.21 20.76 -0.57
N SER A 118 -6.75 19.55 -0.71
CA SER A 118 -8.15 19.36 -1.12
C SER A 118 -9.15 19.91 -0.10
N GLY A 119 -8.84 19.83 1.20
CA GLY A 119 -9.64 20.43 2.25
C GLY A 119 -9.63 21.96 2.23
N VAL A 120 -8.47 22.57 2.01
CA VAL A 120 -8.36 24.04 1.83
C VAL A 120 -9.19 24.49 0.62
N ARG A 121 -9.15 23.73 -0.47
CA ARG A 121 -9.93 24.02 -1.68
C ARG A 121 -11.44 23.95 -1.43
N ALA A 122 -11.93 22.89 -0.77
CA ALA A 122 -13.35 22.82 -0.41
C ALA A 122 -13.77 23.94 0.53
N ALA A 123 -12.94 24.27 1.54
CA ALA A 123 -13.21 25.39 2.45
C ALA A 123 -13.37 26.74 1.73
N ARG A 124 -12.58 26.99 0.66
CA ARG A 124 -12.74 28.18 -0.18
C ARG A 124 -14.08 28.21 -0.90
N GLY A 125 -14.50 27.07 -1.46
CA GLY A 125 -15.83 26.93 -2.08
C GLY A 125 -16.97 27.21 -1.10
N ILE A 126 -16.88 26.64 0.11
CA ILE A 126 -17.86 26.86 1.19
C ILE A 126 -17.94 28.35 1.57
N LEU A 127 -16.79 29.03 1.66
CA LEU A 127 -16.74 30.45 2.02
C LEU A 127 -17.09 31.39 0.86
N GLY A 128 -17.30 30.88 -0.36
CA GLY A 128 -17.49 31.70 -1.56
C GLY A 128 -16.26 32.52 -1.94
N LEU A 129 -15.09 32.14 -1.43
CA LEU A 129 -13.81 32.77 -1.76
C LEU A 129 -13.35 32.16 -3.09
N GLY A 130 -13.63 32.86 -4.20
CA GLY A 130 -13.07 32.50 -5.50
C GLY A 130 -11.53 32.36 -5.45
N ASP A 131 -10.94 31.71 -6.46
CA ASP A 131 -9.49 31.56 -6.50
C ASP A 131 -8.83 32.96 -6.56
N LEU A 132 -8.08 33.29 -5.51
CA LEU A 132 -7.27 34.50 -5.37
C LEU A 132 -5.94 34.30 -6.12
N ILE A 133 -6.01 33.99 -7.42
CA ILE A 133 -4.90 34.00 -8.38
C ILE A 133 -5.45 34.40 -9.74
#